data_AF-A0A2D0HFR7-F1
#
_entry.id   AF-A0A2D0HFR7-F1
#
_cell.length_a   1.000
_cell.length_b   1.000
_cell.length_c   1.000
_cell.angle_alpha   90.00
_cell.angle_beta   90.00
_cell.angle_gamma   90.00
#
_symmetry.space_group_name_H-M   'P 1'
#
loop_
_entity.id
_entity.type
_entity.pdbx_description
1 polymer ?
#
loop_
_entity_poly.entity_id
_entity_poly.type
_entity_poly.pdbx_seq_one_letter_code
_entity_poly.pdbx_strand_id
1 'polypeptide(L)'
;MQSEKNQDQLDYKALLANAKQALKVEYQKSAALASQLKAIKTQLEQVLAENKTLRESAYEDVVKHFEARTQAAEALALKTEVRQKFLEANGCKDDESFDALWDIIKNKIQIQDNEVRIVAQNGTPKFTLTGSMMTLRDFIQSLKQDPISGKFFLS
;
A
#
# COMPACT_ATOMS: atom_id res chain seq x y z
N MET A 1 53.89 52.85 51.36
CA MET A 1 53.03 53.70 50.50
C MET A 1 53.24 53.57 49.00
N GLN A 2 54.44 53.74 48.43
CA GLN A 2 54.62 53.65 46.95
C GLN A 2 54.76 52.20 46.43
N SER A 3 55.29 51.29 47.25
CA SER A 3 55.45 49.86 46.96
C SER A 3 54.11 49.10 47.02
N GLU A 4 53.25 49.39 48.00
CA GLU A 4 51.93 48.77 48.16
C GLU A 4 50.99 49.11 47.00
N LYS A 5 50.98 50.38 46.55
CA LYS A 5 50.21 50.82 45.37
C LYS A 5 50.62 50.11 44.08
N ASN A 6 51.90 49.78 43.90
CA ASN A 6 52.37 49.06 42.72
C ASN A 6 51.98 47.58 42.75
N GLN A 7 51.91 46.98 43.94
CA GLN A 7 51.57 45.57 44.12
C GLN A 7 50.07 45.31 43.90
N ASP A 8 49.21 46.17 44.46
CA ASP A 8 47.75 46.12 44.20
C ASP A 8 47.43 46.32 42.70
N GLN A 9 48.20 47.15 42.01
CA GLN A 9 48.02 47.40 40.57
C GLN A 9 48.51 46.23 39.71
N LEU A 10 49.53 45.50 40.15
CA LEU A 10 49.98 44.26 39.52
C LEU A 10 48.97 43.13 39.72
N ASP A 11 48.42 42.99 40.94
CA ASP A 11 47.41 41.98 41.27
C ASP A 11 46.09 42.20 40.53
N TYR A 12 45.65 43.46 40.38
CA TYR A 12 44.48 43.79 39.57
C TYR A 12 44.67 43.43 38.08
N LYS A 13 45.87 43.65 37.53
CA LYS A 13 46.15 43.28 36.13
C LYS A 13 46.13 41.76 35.93
N ALA A 14 46.64 40.99 36.89
CA ALA A 14 46.61 39.53 36.85
C ALA A 14 45.17 39.00 36.94
N LEU A 15 44.35 39.54 37.85
CA LEU A 15 42.93 39.21 37.97
C LEU A 15 42.16 39.51 36.68
N LEU A 16 42.39 40.68 36.07
CA LEU A 16 41.76 41.06 34.81
C LEU A 16 42.17 40.15 33.65
N ALA A 17 43.45 39.75 33.58
CA ALA A 17 43.93 38.81 32.57
C ALA A 17 43.27 37.43 32.72
N ASN A 18 43.18 36.91 33.95
CA ASN A 18 42.52 35.64 34.25
C ASN A 18 41.03 35.68 33.93
N ALA A 19 40.32 36.76 34.27
CA ALA A 19 38.91 36.94 33.95
C ALA A 19 38.66 36.97 32.44
N LYS A 20 39.52 37.64 31.66
CA LYS A 20 39.45 37.65 30.19
C LYS A 20 39.67 36.26 29.60
N GLN A 21 40.63 35.51 30.14
CA GLN A 21 40.91 34.15 29.68
C GLN A 21 39.74 33.21 30.00
N ALA A 22 39.17 33.29 31.21
CA ALA A 22 37.98 32.52 31.59
C ALA A 22 36.78 32.84 30.69
N LEU A 23 36.52 34.13 30.43
CA LEU A 23 35.44 34.55 29.53
C LEU A 23 35.62 34.01 28.11
N LYS A 24 36.86 34.00 27.60
CA LYS A 24 37.17 33.43 26.29
C LYS A 24 36.89 31.92 26.23
N VAL A 25 37.23 31.19 27.28
CA VAL A 25 36.96 29.75 27.39
C VAL A 25 35.44 29.49 27.42
N GLU A 26 34.68 30.23 28.21
CA GLU A 26 33.22 30.08 28.27
C GLU A 26 32.54 30.45 26.94
N TYR A 27 33.03 31.49 26.25
CA TYR A 27 32.55 31.84 24.91
C TYR A 27 32.80 30.70 23.91
N GLN A 28 33.99 30.08 23.93
CA GLN A 28 34.30 28.95 23.06
C GLN A 28 33.41 27.73 23.35
N LYS A 29 33.15 27.44 24.63
CA LYS A 29 32.21 26.37 25.02
C LYS A 29 30.80 26.66 24.54
N SER A 30 30.32 27.89 24.70
CA SER A 30 28.99 28.32 24.23
C SER A 30 28.85 28.18 22.72
N ALA A 31 29.86 28.61 21.95
CA ALA A 31 29.88 28.45 20.49
C ALA A 31 29.86 26.98 20.06
N ALA A 32 30.61 26.12 20.75
CA ALA A 32 30.60 24.67 20.50
C ALA A 32 29.22 24.05 20.79
N LEU A 33 28.59 24.42 21.91
CA LEU A 33 27.23 23.97 22.25
C LEU A 33 26.19 24.45 21.24
N ALA A 34 26.29 25.69 20.76
CA ALA A 34 25.40 26.21 19.72
C ALA A 34 25.53 25.42 18.40
N SER A 35 26.75 25.06 18.04
CA SER A 35 27.02 24.21 16.86
C SER A 35 26.43 22.80 17.05
N GLN A 36 26.62 22.19 18.22
CA GLN A 36 26.04 20.88 18.54
C GLN A 36 24.52 20.91 18.53
N LEU A 37 23.90 21.95 19.10
CA LEU A 37 22.45 22.14 19.08
C LEU A 37 21.93 22.21 17.63
N LYS A 38 22.63 22.95 16.76
CA LYS A 38 22.26 23.04 15.34
C LYS A 38 22.34 21.67 14.67
N ALA A 39 23.40 20.91 14.90
CA ALA A 39 23.55 19.56 14.35
C ALA A 39 22.44 18.62 14.82
N ILE A 40 22.12 18.63 16.11
CA ILE A 40 21.03 17.82 16.69
C ILE A 40 19.68 18.20 16.08
N LYS A 41 19.39 19.49 15.90
CA LYS A 41 18.15 19.94 15.26
C LYS A 41 18.02 19.41 13.84
N THR A 42 19.09 19.50 13.05
CA THR A 42 19.10 18.96 11.68
C THR A 42 18.90 17.44 11.66
N GLN A 43 19.55 16.71 12.57
CA GLN A 43 19.34 15.26 12.69
C GLN A 43 17.91 14.91 13.09
N LEU A 44 17.31 15.67 14.02
CA LEU A 44 15.93 15.46 14.42
C LEU A 44 14.95 15.70 13.26
N GLU A 45 15.14 16.77 12.50
CA GLU A 45 14.33 17.05 11.31
C GLU A 45 14.44 15.92 10.27
N GLN A 46 15.65 15.39 10.04
CA GLN A 46 15.87 14.25 9.15
C GLN A 46 15.13 13.00 9.64
N VAL A 47 15.28 12.63 10.91
CA VAL A 47 14.63 11.44 11.49
C VAL A 47 13.10 11.56 11.46
N LEU A 48 12.56 12.76 11.67
CA LEU A 48 11.12 13.02 11.55
C LEU A 48 10.63 12.83 10.11
N ALA A 49 11.39 13.31 9.12
CA ALA A 49 11.06 13.11 7.71
C ALA A 49 11.11 11.62 7.31
N GLU A 50 12.15 10.90 7.72
CA GLU A 50 12.30 9.46 7.46
C GLU A 50 11.16 8.64 8.10
N ASN A 51 10.81 8.93 9.36
CA ASN A 51 9.69 8.26 10.04
C ASN A 51 8.35 8.50 9.35
N LYS A 52 8.12 9.72 8.85
CA LYS A 52 6.89 10.04 8.11
C LYS A 52 6.80 9.19 6.84
N THR A 53 7.85 9.15 6.03
CA THR A 53 7.91 8.35 4.81
C THR A 53 7.71 6.86 5.08
N LEU A 54 8.39 6.32 6.10
CA LEU A 54 8.24 4.91 6.48
C LEU A 54 6.81 4.58 6.91
N ARG A 55 6.16 5.46 7.67
CA ARG A 55 4.78 5.27 8.11
C ARG A 55 3.80 5.29 6.94
N GLU A 56 3.96 6.23 6.01
CA GLU A 56 3.11 6.32 4.80
C GLU A 56 3.30 5.09 3.90
N SER A 57 4.55 4.67 3.67
CA SER A 57 4.88 3.45 2.91
C SER A 57 4.28 2.19 3.53
N ALA A 58 4.40 2.02 4.85
CA ALA A 58 3.88 0.84 5.53
C ALA A 58 2.34 0.75 5.47
N TYR A 59 1.63 1.89 5.51
CA TYR A 59 0.18 1.89 5.33
C TYR A 59 -0.22 1.51 3.91
N GLU A 60 0.49 2.01 2.90
CA GLU A 60 0.22 1.67 1.50
C GLU A 60 0.39 0.16 1.24
N ASP A 61 1.46 -0.44 1.77
CA ASP A 61 1.70 -1.88 1.64
C ASP A 61 0.61 -2.72 2.31
N VAL A 62 0.18 -2.31 3.52
CA VAL A 62 -0.90 -3.00 4.25
C VAL A 62 -2.22 -2.90 3.49
N VAL A 63 -2.57 -1.71 2.98
CA VAL A 63 -3.79 -1.51 2.18
C VAL A 63 -3.76 -2.37 0.93
N LYS A 64 -2.67 -2.34 0.15
CA LYS A 64 -2.50 -3.17 -1.06
C LYS A 64 -2.62 -4.66 -0.75
N HIS A 65 -2.05 -5.12 0.36
CA HIS A 65 -2.17 -6.52 0.77
C HIS A 65 -3.62 -6.90 1.09
N PHE A 66 -4.36 -6.07 1.80
CA PHE A 66 -5.78 -6.32 2.10
C PHE A 66 -6.66 -6.22 0.85
N GLU A 67 -6.41 -5.26 -0.04
CA GLU A 67 -7.11 -5.15 -1.33
C GLU A 67 -6.87 -6.40 -2.19
N ALA A 68 -5.62 -6.84 -2.34
CA ALA A 68 -5.29 -8.04 -3.10
C ALA A 68 -5.94 -9.30 -2.49
N ARG A 69 -5.94 -9.43 -1.16
CA ARG A 69 -6.60 -10.54 -0.47
C ARG A 69 -8.12 -10.51 -0.63
N THR A 70 -8.72 -9.32 -0.62
CA THR A 70 -10.16 -9.14 -0.83
C THR A 70 -10.54 -9.50 -2.25
N GLN A 71 -9.82 -8.99 -3.25
CA GLN A 71 -10.02 -9.34 -4.66
C GLN A 71 -9.86 -10.85 -4.91
N ALA A 72 -8.87 -11.49 -4.29
CA ALA A 72 -8.68 -12.93 -4.39
C ALA A 72 -9.84 -13.72 -3.75
N ALA A 73 -10.36 -13.25 -2.59
CA ALA A 73 -11.52 -13.85 -1.95
C ALA A 73 -12.80 -13.68 -2.77
N GLU A 74 -13.02 -12.50 -3.35
CA GLU A 74 -14.15 -12.21 -4.24
C GLU A 74 -14.09 -13.06 -5.51
N ALA A 75 -12.92 -13.17 -6.14
CA ALA A 75 -12.72 -14.02 -7.32
C ALA A 75 -12.97 -15.50 -7.00
N LEU A 76 -12.55 -15.97 -5.83
CA LEU A 76 -12.81 -17.35 -5.39
C LEU A 76 -14.30 -17.59 -5.09
N ALA A 77 -14.97 -16.63 -4.44
CA ALA A 77 -16.40 -16.70 -4.19
C ALA A 77 -17.19 -16.77 -5.51
N LEU A 78 -16.86 -15.92 -6.48
CA LEU A 78 -17.46 -15.94 -7.80
C LEU A 78 -17.19 -17.26 -8.52
N LYS A 79 -15.95 -17.77 -8.52
CA LYS A 79 -15.61 -19.07 -9.10
C LYS A 79 -16.45 -20.19 -8.50
N THR A 80 -16.66 -20.16 -7.18
CA THR A 80 -17.45 -21.16 -6.43
C THR A 80 -18.92 -21.11 -6.81
N GLU A 81 -19.52 -19.91 -6.86
CA GLU A 81 -20.92 -19.74 -7.26
C GLU A 81 -21.17 -20.19 -8.71
N VAL A 82 -20.28 -19.79 -9.62
CA VAL A 82 -20.35 -20.19 -11.02
C VAL A 82 -20.19 -21.72 -11.12
N ARG A 83 -19.23 -22.32 -10.42
CA ARG A 83 -19.05 -23.78 -10.41
C ARG A 83 -20.32 -24.50 -9.98
N GLN A 84 -20.97 -24.03 -8.91
CA GLN A 84 -22.21 -24.63 -8.43
C GLN A 84 -23.31 -24.59 -9.50
N LYS A 85 -23.45 -23.47 -10.20
CA LYS A 85 -24.43 -23.30 -11.29
C LYS A 85 -24.12 -24.15 -12.52
N PHE A 86 -22.84 -24.37 -12.80
CA PHE A 86 -22.41 -25.32 -13.83
C PHE A 86 -22.77 -26.76 -13.45
N LEU A 87 -22.58 -27.17 -12.20
CA LEU A 87 -23.00 -28.50 -11.73
C LEU A 87 -24.52 -28.68 -11.83
N GLU A 88 -25.31 -27.68 -11.40
CA GLU A 88 -26.78 -27.68 -11.51
C GLU A 88 -27.28 -27.79 -12.97
N ALA A 89 -26.48 -27.35 -13.94
CA ALA A 89 -26.83 -27.36 -15.35
C ALA A 89 -26.31 -28.59 -16.11
N ASN A 90 -25.81 -29.62 -15.42
CA ASN A 90 -25.03 -30.73 -16.03
C ASN A 90 -23.97 -30.15 -16.98
N GLY A 91 -23.22 -29.19 -16.48
CA GLY A 91 -22.34 -28.31 -17.24
C GLY A 91 -21.07 -29.04 -17.64
N CYS A 92 -20.12 -29.17 -16.71
CA CYS A 92 -18.79 -29.70 -17.03
C CYS A 92 -18.69 -31.21 -16.80
N LYS A 93 -17.79 -31.84 -17.55
CA LYS A 93 -17.48 -33.28 -17.49
C LYS A 93 -16.85 -33.68 -16.16
N ASP A 94 -15.95 -32.83 -15.70
CA ASP A 94 -15.12 -32.98 -14.51
C ASP A 94 -14.63 -31.60 -14.04
N ASP A 95 -13.95 -31.57 -12.90
CA ASP A 95 -13.42 -30.35 -12.30
C ASP A 95 -12.31 -29.72 -13.14
N GLU A 96 -11.48 -30.53 -13.80
CA GLU A 96 -10.40 -30.04 -14.67
C GLU A 96 -10.96 -29.29 -15.88
N SER A 97 -12.06 -29.78 -16.46
CA SER A 97 -12.78 -29.14 -17.56
C SER A 97 -13.39 -27.82 -17.12
N PHE A 98 -13.92 -27.74 -15.89
CA PHE A 98 -14.40 -26.47 -15.34
C PHE A 98 -13.26 -25.48 -15.14
N ASP A 99 -12.14 -25.90 -14.57
CA ASP A 99 -10.99 -25.03 -14.33
C ASP A 99 -10.40 -24.49 -15.63
N ALA A 100 -10.27 -25.34 -16.65
CA ALA A 100 -9.82 -24.91 -17.99
C ALA A 100 -10.82 -23.94 -18.65
N LEU A 101 -12.13 -24.17 -18.49
CA LEU A 101 -13.16 -23.29 -19.01
C LEU A 101 -13.18 -21.95 -18.26
N TRP A 102 -13.01 -21.98 -16.95
CA TRP A 102 -12.99 -20.80 -16.07
C TRP A 102 -11.96 -19.78 -16.55
N ASP A 103 -10.76 -20.22 -16.92
CA ASP A 103 -9.73 -19.31 -17.43
C ASP A 103 -10.12 -18.58 -18.72
N ILE A 104 -11.01 -19.17 -19.53
CA ILE A 104 -11.52 -18.58 -20.77
C ILE A 104 -12.67 -17.61 -20.50
N ILE A 105 -13.51 -17.89 -19.49
CA ILE A 105 -14.77 -17.18 -19.28
C ILE A 105 -14.77 -16.21 -18.11
N LYS A 106 -13.80 -16.26 -17.18
CA LYS A 106 -13.79 -15.45 -15.95
C LYS A 106 -13.95 -13.94 -16.20
N ASN A 107 -13.38 -13.42 -17.28
CA ASN A 107 -13.48 -12.00 -17.63
C ASN A 107 -14.85 -11.59 -18.22
N LYS A 108 -15.75 -12.54 -18.46
CA LYS A 108 -17.11 -12.31 -18.97
C LYS A 108 -18.16 -12.38 -17.85
N ILE A 109 -17.74 -12.60 -16.61
CA ILE A 109 -18.61 -12.77 -15.45
C ILE A 109 -18.17 -11.77 -14.37
N GLN A 110 -19.11 -11.03 -13.80
CA GLN A 110 -18.86 -10.07 -12.73
C GLN A 110 -19.92 -10.19 -11.65
N ILE A 111 -19.60 -9.76 -10.43
CA ILE A 111 -20.58 -9.53 -9.37
C ILE A 111 -20.85 -8.02 -9.33
N GLN A 112 -22.12 -7.64 -9.46
CA GLN A 112 -22.56 -6.27 -9.27
C GLN A 112 -23.83 -6.27 -8.44
N ASP A 113 -23.88 -5.45 -7.39
CA ASP A 113 -25.02 -5.38 -6.46
C ASP A 113 -25.40 -6.74 -5.83
N ASN A 114 -24.41 -7.58 -5.52
CA ASN A 114 -24.57 -8.97 -5.06
C ASN A 114 -25.22 -9.94 -6.06
N GLU A 115 -25.28 -9.58 -7.34
CA GLU A 115 -25.79 -10.47 -8.39
C GLU A 115 -24.71 -10.80 -9.43
N VAL A 116 -24.66 -12.07 -9.86
CA VAL A 116 -23.80 -12.49 -10.96
C VAL A 116 -24.35 -11.97 -12.28
N ARG A 117 -23.57 -11.12 -12.96
CA ARG A 117 -23.88 -10.56 -14.28
C ARG A 117 -22.92 -11.07 -15.34
N ILE A 118 -23.47 -11.29 -16.53
CA ILE A 118 -22.69 -11.63 -17.71
C ILE A 118 -22.40 -10.36 -18.50
N VAL A 119 -21.13 -10.11 -18.78
CA VAL A 119 -20.66 -8.86 -19.40
C VAL A 119 -19.93 -9.11 -20.71
N ALA A 120 -19.94 -8.10 -21.57
CA ALA A 120 -19.08 -8.04 -22.75
C ALA A 120 -17.66 -7.56 -22.37
N GLN A 121 -16.74 -7.56 -23.33
CA GLN A 121 -15.33 -7.17 -23.08
C GLN A 121 -15.18 -5.72 -22.59
N ASN A 122 -16.13 -4.86 -22.92
CA ASN A 122 -16.20 -3.47 -22.48
C ASN A 122 -16.91 -3.31 -21.11
N GLY A 123 -17.27 -4.39 -20.44
CA GLY A 123 -17.95 -4.37 -19.13
C GLY A 123 -19.46 -4.11 -19.19
N THR A 124 -20.07 -3.93 -20.38
CA THR A 124 -21.52 -3.72 -20.46
C THR A 124 -22.27 -5.05 -20.27
N PRO A 125 -23.44 -5.04 -19.59
CA PRO A 125 -24.28 -6.23 -19.46
C PRO A 125 -24.61 -6.83 -20.84
N LYS A 126 -24.53 -8.15 -20.95
CA LYS A 126 -25.02 -8.87 -22.12
C LYS A 126 -26.52 -9.09 -22.03
N PHE A 127 -27.16 -9.13 -23.20
CA PHE A 127 -28.59 -9.41 -23.34
C PHE A 127 -28.79 -10.63 -24.24
N THR A 128 -29.88 -11.36 -24.01
CA THR A 128 -30.36 -12.42 -24.88
C THR A 128 -30.90 -11.83 -26.18
N LEU A 129 -31.15 -12.68 -27.18
CA LEU A 129 -31.78 -12.27 -28.45
C LEU A 129 -33.18 -11.66 -28.26
N THR A 130 -33.85 -11.98 -27.16
CA THR A 130 -35.17 -11.43 -26.80
C THR A 130 -35.07 -10.07 -26.09
N GLY A 131 -33.85 -9.53 -25.89
CA GLY A 131 -33.62 -8.25 -25.23
C GLY A 131 -33.65 -8.31 -23.69
N SER A 132 -33.74 -9.50 -23.10
CA SER A 132 -33.65 -9.70 -21.64
C SER A 132 -32.19 -9.76 -21.21
N MET A 133 -31.86 -9.37 -19.97
CA MET A 133 -30.49 -9.48 -19.47
C MET A 133 -30.06 -10.96 -19.48
N MET A 134 -28.86 -11.23 -20.00
CA MET A 134 -28.33 -12.58 -20.12
C MET A 134 -28.02 -13.13 -18.72
N THR A 135 -28.70 -14.22 -18.35
CA THR A 135 -28.45 -14.90 -17.08
C THR A 135 -27.24 -15.83 -17.21
N LEU A 136 -26.70 -16.27 -16.06
CA LEU A 136 -25.65 -17.28 -16.05
C LEU A 136 -26.10 -18.60 -16.73
N ARG A 137 -27.38 -18.96 -16.62
CA ARG A 137 -27.93 -20.15 -17.28
C ARG A 137 -27.93 -19.99 -18.81
N ASP A 138 -28.38 -18.85 -19.32
CA ASP A 138 -28.35 -18.56 -20.77
C ASP A 138 -26.91 -18.56 -21.29
N PHE A 139 -25.99 -18.01 -20.51
CA PHE A 139 -24.58 -18.01 -20.83
C PHE A 139 -23.99 -19.43 -20.87
N ILE A 140 -24.27 -20.28 -19.88
CA ILE A 140 -23.87 -21.70 -19.89
C ILE A 140 -24.38 -22.40 -21.16
N GLN A 141 -25.65 -22.17 -21.54
CA GLN A 141 -26.21 -22.75 -22.75
C GLN A 141 -25.49 -22.26 -24.01
N SER A 142 -25.11 -20.99 -24.06
CA SER A 142 -24.32 -20.44 -25.18
C SER A 142 -22.93 -21.07 -25.26
N LEU A 143 -22.30 -21.38 -24.12
CA LEU A 143 -20.99 -22.04 -24.08
C LEU A 143 -21.07 -23.50 -24.55
N LYS A 144 -22.18 -24.21 -24.26
CA LYS A 144 -22.42 -25.55 -24.80
C LYS A 144 -22.47 -25.59 -26.33
N GLN A 145 -22.93 -24.51 -26.95
CA GLN A 145 -23.09 -24.39 -28.42
C GLN A 145 -21.83 -23.85 -29.11
N ASP A 146 -20.91 -23.25 -28.37
CA ASP A 146 -19.68 -22.67 -28.90
C ASP A 146 -18.63 -23.77 -29.16
N PRO A 147 -18.07 -23.89 -30.38
CA PRO A 147 -17.06 -24.91 -30.70
C PRO A 147 -15.81 -24.86 -29.80
N ILE A 148 -15.47 -23.69 -29.25
CA ILE A 148 -14.28 -23.51 -28.43
C ILE A 148 -14.51 -24.03 -27.01
N SER A 149 -15.69 -23.77 -26.45
CA SER A 149 -16.02 -24.09 -25.06
C SER A 149 -16.87 -25.37 -24.90
N GLY A 150 -17.61 -25.78 -25.92
CA GLY A 150 -18.47 -26.98 -25.93
C GLY A 150 -17.73 -28.27 -25.58
N LYS A 151 -16.44 -28.36 -25.92
CA LYS A 151 -15.57 -29.49 -25.58
C LYS A 151 -15.40 -29.75 -24.07
N PHE A 152 -15.75 -28.79 -23.21
CA PHE A 152 -15.66 -28.91 -21.76
C PHE A 152 -16.96 -29.42 -21.10
N PHE A 153 -18.03 -29.59 -21.89
CA PHE A 153 -19.34 -30.00 -21.39
C PHE A 153 -19.64 -31.47 -21.66
N LEU A 154 -20.48 -32.09 -20.83
CA LEU A 154 -20.99 -33.44 -21.07
C LEU A 154 -21.78 -33.45 -22.39
N SER A 155 -21.42 -34.37 -23.29
CA SER A 155 -22.07 -34.60 -24.58
C SER A 155 -23.52 -35.03 -24.41
#